data_AF-A0A923YET0-F1
#
_entry.id   AF-A0A923YET0-F1
#
_cell.length_a   1.000
_cell.length_b   1.000
_cell.length_c   1.000
_cell.angle_alpha   90.00
_cell.angle_beta   90.00
_cell.angle_gamma   90.00
#
_symmetry.space_group_name_H-M   'P 1'
#
loop_
_entity.id
_entity.type
_entity.pdbx_description
1 polymer ?
#
loop_
_entity_poly.entity_id
_entity_poly.type
_entity_poly.pdbx_seq_one_letter_code
_entity_poly.pdbx_strand_id
1 'polypeptide(L)' 'DIPLLVEHFLEQIADEYGSPKKNIDAKAMDYLQQQAWTGNIRELKNVVERLVIMSDKKITLDDAKLYVKN' A
#
# COMPACT_ATOMS: atom_id res chain seq x y z
N ASP A 1 -9.13 -5.46 9.12
CA ASP A 1 -7.68 -5.69 9.34
C ASP A 1 -6.79 -5.10 8.27
N ILE A 2 -7.14 -5.21 6.98
CA ILE A 2 -6.33 -4.65 5.88
C ILE A 2 -5.96 -3.17 6.09
N PRO A 3 -6.87 -2.24 6.47
CA PRO A 3 -6.48 -0.85 6.67
C PRO A 3 -5.41 -0.66 7.75
N LEU A 4 -5.52 -1.41 8.86
CA LEU A 4 -4.55 -1.37 9.94
C LEU A 4 -3.17 -1.90 9.50
N LEU A 5 -3.16 -2.99 8.72
CA LEU A 5 -1.92 -3.55 8.17
C LEU A 5 -1.27 -2.62 7.14
N VAL A 6 -2.07 -2.00 6.27
CA VAL A 6 -1.57 -1.01 5.31
C VAL A 6 -0.96 0.18 6.04
N GLU A 7 -1.64 0.75 7.02
CA GLU A 7 -1.08 1.84 7.84
C GLU A 7 0.21 1.44 8.55
N HIS A 8 0.25 0.23 9.13
CA HIS A 8 1.44 -0.29 9.77
C HIS A 8 2.62 -0.41 8.81
N PHE A 9 2.40 -0.95 7.60
CA PHE A 9 3.45 -1.09 6.60
C PHE A 9 3.89 0.27 6.05
N LEU A 10 2.96 1.20 5.81
CA LEU A 10 3.29 2.55 5.39
C LEU A 10 4.21 3.25 6.39
N GLU A 11 3.93 3.12 7.70
CA GLU A 11 4.78 3.66 8.77
C GLU A 11 6.15 2.95 8.78
N GLN A 12 6.15 1.61 8.78
CA GLN A 12 7.38 0.82 8.83
C GLN A 12 8.32 1.12 7.65
N ILE A 13 7.80 1.20 6.42
CA ILE A 13 8.59 1.45 5.22
C ILE A 13 9.10 2.90 5.22
N ALA A 14 8.30 3.85 5.70
CA ALA A 14 8.71 5.23 5.86
C ALA A 14 9.93 5.35 6.79
N ASP A 15 9.88 4.68 7.94
CA ASP A 15 10.98 4.60 8.90
C ASP A 15 12.22 3.91 8.30
N GLU A 16 12.03 2.76 7.62
CA GLU A 16 13.12 2.01 6.98
C GLU A 16 13.85 2.83 5.91
N TYR A 17 13.12 3.68 5.17
CA TYR A 17 13.69 4.50 4.08
C TYR A 17 14.10 5.91 4.52
N GLY A 18 13.86 6.28 5.79
CA GLY A 18 14.10 7.64 6.28
C GLY A 18 13.28 8.69 5.51
N SER A 19 12.06 8.34 5.12
CA SER A 19 11.17 9.18 4.31
C SER A 19 9.85 9.44 5.02
N PRO A 20 9.11 10.52 4.71
CA PRO A 20 7.79 10.73 5.29
C PRO A 20 6.81 9.65 4.86
N LYS A 21 5.91 9.24 5.77
CA LYS A 21 4.82 8.31 5.44
C LYS A 21 4.00 8.82 4.24
N LYS A 22 3.82 7.95 3.25
CA LYS A 22 3.00 8.26 2.07
C LYS A 22 1.51 8.24 2.43
N ASN A 23 0.79 9.28 2.04
CA ASN A 23 -0.66 9.29 2.14
C ASN A 23 -1.30 8.36 1.11
N ILE A 24 -2.44 7.77 1.46
CA ILE A 24 -3.23 6.91 0.58
C ILE A 24 -4.65 7.47 0.43
N ASP A 25 -5.14 7.51 -0.82
CA ASP A 25 -6.52 7.92 -1.09
C ASP A 25 -7.51 6.89 -0.53
N ALA A 26 -8.64 7.35 0.00
CA ALA A 26 -9.70 6.48 0.52
C ALA A 26 -10.14 5.42 -0.50
N LYS A 27 -10.27 5.80 -1.78
CA LYS A 27 -10.61 4.85 -2.85
C LYS A 27 -9.55 3.78 -3.08
N ALA A 28 -8.27 4.11 -2.91
CA ALA A 28 -7.18 3.15 -3.02
C ALA A 28 -7.22 2.18 -1.84
N MET A 29 -7.44 2.69 -0.62
CA MET A 29 -7.64 1.86 0.57
C MET A 29 -8.83 0.91 0.42
N ASP A 30 -9.98 1.41 -0.07
CA ASP A 30 -11.17 0.59 -0.34
C ASP A 30 -10.89 -0.50 -1.37
N TYR A 31 -10.12 -0.19 -2.42
CA TYR A 31 -9.71 -1.18 -3.41
C TYR A 31 -8.83 -2.27 -2.81
N LEU A 32 -7.81 -1.90 -2.00
CA LEU A 32 -6.93 -2.86 -1.32
C LEU A 32 -7.72 -3.78 -0.37
N GLN A 33 -8.74 -3.25 0.32
CA GLN A 33 -9.61 -4.05 1.19
C GLN A 33 -10.42 -5.11 0.44
N GLN A 34 -10.74 -4.88 -0.84
CA GLN A 34 -11.54 -5.79 -1.66
C GLN A 34 -10.71 -6.91 -2.30
N GLN A 35 -9.38 -6.87 -2.20
CA GLN A 35 -8.53 -7.89 -2.82
C GLN A 35 -8.45 -9.15 -1.98
N ALA A 36 -8.40 -10.30 -2.65
CA ALA A 36 -8.08 -11.56 -2.02
C ALA A 36 -6.55 -11.66 -1.90
N TRP A 37 -6.00 -11.26 -0.75
CA TRP A 37 -4.58 -11.39 -0.40
C TRP A 37 -4.21 -12.85 -0.12
N THR A 38 -4.30 -13.68 -1.16
CA THR A 38 -4.12 -15.14 -1.08
C THR A 38 -2.68 -15.56 -0.75
N GLY A 39 -1.70 -14.67 -0.97
CA GLY A 39 -0.30 -14.83 -0.58
C GLY A 39 -0.01 -14.44 0.88
N ASN A 40 -1.05 -14.30 1.72
CA ASN A 40 -1.00 -13.85 3.12
C ASN A 40 -0.54 -12.39 3.26
N ILE A 41 -0.23 -11.99 4.50
CA ILE A 41 0.21 -10.62 4.83
C ILE A 41 1.48 -10.17 4.09
N ARG A 42 2.29 -11.10 3.59
CA ARG A 42 3.52 -10.77 2.83
C ARG A 42 3.20 -10.19 1.46
N GLU A 43 2.17 -10.71 0.79
CA GLU A 43 1.71 -10.16 -0.50
C GLU A 43 1.25 -8.72 -0.34
N LEU A 44 0.45 -8.45 0.70
CA LEU A 44 0.02 -7.09 1.04
C LEU A 44 1.22 -6.17 1.30
N LYS A 45 2.20 -6.60 2.10
CA LYS A 45 3.41 -5.81 2.39
C LYS A 45 4.14 -5.44 1.09
N ASN A 46 4.37 -6.40 0.21
CA ASN A 46 5.10 -6.17 -1.04
C ASN A 46 4.38 -5.17 -1.95
N VAL A 47 3.05 -5.25 -2.05
CA VAL A 47 2.26 -4.28 -2.82
C VAL A 47 2.35 -2.89 -2.19
N VAL A 48 2.22 -2.77 -0.87
CA VAL A 48 2.35 -1.48 -0.16
C VAL A 48 3.74 -0.88 -0.35
N GLU A 49 4.80 -1.68 -0.25
CA GLU A 49 6.17 -1.24 -0.52
C GLU A 49 6.34 -0.72 -1.95
N ARG A 50 5.81 -1.45 -2.94
CA ARG A 50 5.84 -0.98 -4.33
C ARG A 50 5.06 0.33 -4.50
N LEU A 51 3.91 0.49 -3.86
CA LEU A 51 3.13 1.73 -3.88
C LEU A 51 3.88 2.90 -3.27
N VAL A 52 4.60 2.69 -2.16
CA VAL A 52 5.43 3.74 -1.54
C VAL A 52 6.54 4.21 -2.48
N ILE A 53 7.21 3.28 -3.17
CA ILE A 53 8.32 3.59 -4.09
C ILE A 53 7.82 4.26 -5.37
N MET A 54 6.74 3.75 -5.96
CA MET A 54 6.33 4.10 -7.32
C MET A 54 5.32 5.24 -7.40
N SER A 55 4.50 5.46 -6.36
CA SER A 55 3.57 6.58 -6.33
C SER A 55 4.30 7.89 -6.08
N ASP A 56 3.79 8.99 -6.64
CA ASP A 56 4.33 10.33 -6.45
C ASP A 56 4.04 10.87 -5.03
N LYS A 57 3.22 11.91 -4.89
CA LYS A 57 2.94 12.54 -3.57
C LYS A 57 2.01 11.71 -2.69
N LYS A 58 1.15 10.88 -3.29
CA LYS A 58 0.17 10.04 -2.61
C LYS A 58 -0.14 8.81 -3.43
N ILE A 59 -0.60 7.75 -2.78
CA ILE A 59 -1.07 6.53 -3.41
C ILE A 59 -2.50 6.74 -3.90
N THR A 60 -2.68 6.71 -5.20
CA THR A 60 -3.99 6.87 -5.85
C THR A 60 -4.65 5.52 -6.13
N LEU A 61 -5.94 5.55 -6.50
CA LEU A 61 -6.65 4.34 -6.93
C LEU A 61 -5.98 3.70 -8.17
N ASP A 62 -5.46 4.52 -9.08
CA ASP A 62 -4.85 4.03 -10.31
C ASP A 62 -3.52 3.32 -10.00
N ASP A 63 -2.74 3.83 -9.06
CA ASP A 63 -1.54 3.16 -8.56
C ASP A 63 -1.90 1.79 -7.94
N ALA A 64 -2.91 1.77 -7.07
CA ALA A 64 -3.33 0.53 -6.41
C ALA A 64 -3.80 -0.53 -7.42
N LYS A 65 -4.56 -0.13 -8.44
CA LYS A 65 -4.97 -1.03 -9.53
C LYS A 65 -3.79 -1.53 -10.35
N LEU A 66 -2.81 -0.66 -10.61
CA LEU A 66 -1.64 -0.99 -11.41
C LEU A 66 -0.74 -2.00 -10.69
N TYR A 67 -0.56 -1.87 -9.36
CA TYR A 67 0.44 -2.65 -8.64
C TYR A 67 -0.08 -3.88 -7.90
N VAL A 68 -1.40 -4.04 -7.75
CA VAL A 68 -2.00 -5.28 -7.21
C VAL A 68 -1.99 -6.44 -8.23
N LYS A 69 -2.10 -6.15 -9.52
CA LYS A 69 -2.26 -7.19 -10.56
C LYS A 69 -0.97 -7.59 -11.28
N ASN A 70 0.18 -7.03 -10.88
CA ASN A 70 1.49 -7.18 -11.54
C ASN A 70 2.52 -7.89 -10.68
#